data_AF-A0A8R2FDD0-F1
#
_entry.id   AF-A0A8R2FDD0-F1
#
_cell.length_a   1.000
_cell.length_b   1.000
_cell.length_c   1.000
_cell.angle_alpha   90.00
_cell.angle_beta   90.00
_cell.angle_gamma   90.00
#
_symmetry.space_group_name_H-M   'P 1'
#
loop_
_entity.id
_entity.type
_entity.pdbx_description
1 polymer ?
#
loop_
_entity_poly.entity_id
_entity_poly.type
_entity_poly.pdbx_seq_one_letter_code
_entity_poly.pdbx_strand_id
1 'polypeptide(L)'
;MRVPIGTKERLCIALRYLATGCSFSELRVNFKVGASTARGIVLDTCKIIWNKMKASCMPELTKKYWIEVAEIYKKKANFPHCLGAIDGKHIRIRKPSNTGSEYFNYKNYFSILLMAVVDANYKFLVVDIGAYGKGSDSLVFQDGHFGQRLQRDELDLPQASIIDGYNMGPFF
;
A
#
# COMPACT_ATOMS: atom_id res chain seq x y z
N MET A 1 -11.85 33.11 21.23
CA MET A 1 -11.13 31.86 20.91
C MET A 1 -12.03 31.00 20.02
N ARG A 2 -11.55 30.43 18.90
CA ARG A 2 -12.41 29.57 18.04
C ARG A 2 -12.58 28.20 18.70
N VAL A 3 -13.81 27.66 18.66
CA VAL A 3 -14.08 26.31 19.16
C VAL A 3 -13.36 25.28 18.26
N PRO A 4 -12.61 24.33 18.83
CA PRO A 4 -11.98 23.27 18.05
C PRO A 4 -13.01 22.40 17.32
N ILE A 5 -12.66 21.95 16.12
CA ILE A 5 -13.49 21.01 15.34
C ILE A 5 -13.44 19.64 16.04
N GLY A 6 -14.62 19.10 16.37
CA GLY A 6 -14.74 17.86 17.13
C GLY A 6 -14.25 16.62 16.38
N THR A 7 -13.84 15.58 17.11
CA THR A 7 -13.26 14.35 16.53
C THR A 7 -14.19 13.66 15.53
N LYS A 8 -15.49 13.60 15.82
CA LYS A 8 -16.50 13.01 14.91
C LYS A 8 -16.54 13.74 13.57
N GLU A 9 -16.54 15.07 13.61
CA GLU A 9 -16.56 15.91 12.41
C GLU A 9 -15.27 15.78 11.61
N ARG A 10 -14.11 15.75 12.29
CA ARG A 10 -12.81 15.49 11.64
C ARG A 10 -12.81 14.17 10.88
N LEU A 11 -13.34 13.12 11.51
CA LEU A 11 -13.48 11.80 10.87
C LEU A 11 -14.44 11.86 9.67
N CYS A 12 -15.60 12.51 9.80
CA CYS A 12 -16.54 12.69 8.69
C CYS A 12 -15.91 13.41 7.49
N ILE A 13 -15.14 14.49 7.73
CA ILE A 13 -14.41 15.22 6.67
C ILE A 13 -13.43 14.28 5.96
N ALA A 14 -12.65 13.51 6.72
CA ALA A 14 -11.67 12.58 6.16
C ALA A 14 -12.32 11.47 5.33
N LEU A 15 -13.36 10.83 5.88
CA LEU A 15 -14.08 9.77 5.18
C LEU A 15 -14.79 10.29 3.94
N ARG A 16 -15.38 11.49 3.98
CA ARG A 16 -15.98 12.12 2.80
C ARG A 16 -14.95 12.33 1.70
N TYR A 17 -13.76 12.81 2.03
CA TYR A 17 -12.68 12.97 1.06
C TYR A 17 -12.25 11.62 0.44
N LEU A 18 -12.00 10.61 1.27
CA LEU A 18 -11.54 9.29 0.83
C LEU A 18 -12.58 8.55 -0.01
N ALA A 19 -13.87 8.67 0.32
CA ALA A 19 -14.94 7.95 -0.36
C ALA A 19 -15.27 8.53 -1.74
N THR A 20 -15.12 9.83 -1.95
CA THR A 20 -15.55 10.47 -3.21
C THR A 20 -14.43 11.08 -4.03
N GLY A 21 -13.24 11.29 -3.45
CA GLY A 21 -12.17 12.04 -4.11
C GLY A 21 -12.49 13.52 -4.31
N CYS A 22 -13.44 14.08 -3.55
CA CYS A 22 -13.85 15.47 -3.67
C CYS A 22 -12.70 16.46 -3.41
N SER A 23 -12.84 17.68 -3.93
CA SER A 23 -11.84 18.72 -3.71
C SER A 23 -11.92 19.32 -2.30
N PHE A 24 -10.81 19.88 -1.79
CA PHE A 24 -10.84 20.63 -0.52
C PHE A 24 -11.73 21.88 -0.60
N SER A 25 -11.97 22.43 -1.79
CA SER A 25 -12.92 23.51 -2.01
C SER A 25 -14.37 23.07 -1.78
N GLU A 26 -14.71 21.84 -2.15
CA GLU A 26 -16.02 21.23 -1.88
C GLU A 26 -16.18 20.94 -0.38
N LEU A 27 -15.17 20.34 0.26
CA LEU A 27 -15.18 20.13 1.71
C LEU A 27 -15.38 21.43 2.50
N ARG A 28 -14.77 22.54 2.03
CA ARG A 28 -14.99 23.86 2.62
C ARG A 28 -16.46 24.26 2.63
N VAL A 29 -17.16 24.06 1.52
CA VAL A 29 -18.58 24.42 1.41
C VAL A 29 -19.43 23.50 2.26
N ASN A 30 -19.21 22.18 2.19
CA ASN A 30 -20.04 21.19 2.86
C ASN A 30 -19.91 21.21 4.39
N PHE A 31 -18.69 21.41 4.90
CA PHE A 31 -18.41 21.36 6.34
C PHE A 31 -18.15 22.75 6.95
N LYS A 32 -18.21 23.84 6.15
CA LYS A 32 -17.98 25.22 6.60
C LYS A 32 -16.62 25.42 7.31
N VAL A 33 -15.61 24.66 6.90
CA VAL A 33 -14.23 24.74 7.40
C VAL A 33 -13.29 25.28 6.32
N GLY A 34 -12.24 26.03 6.68
CA GLY A 34 -11.27 26.51 5.70
C GLY A 34 -10.64 25.36 4.89
N ALA A 35 -10.37 25.55 3.59
CA ALA A 35 -9.82 24.48 2.73
C ALA A 35 -8.46 23.97 3.22
N SER A 36 -7.62 24.85 3.76
CA SER A 36 -6.35 24.48 4.41
C SER A 36 -6.58 23.65 5.67
N THR A 37 -7.55 24.03 6.50
CA THR A 37 -7.97 23.28 7.70
C THR A 37 -8.49 21.90 7.31
N ALA A 38 -9.35 21.80 6.29
CA ALA A 38 -9.87 20.52 5.80
C ALA A 38 -8.74 19.60 5.31
N ARG A 39 -7.77 20.14 4.56
CA ARG A 39 -6.58 19.39 4.13
C ARG A 39 -5.79 18.87 5.33
N GLY A 40 -5.54 19.71 6.33
CA GLY A 40 -4.86 19.30 7.57
C GLY A 40 -5.62 18.17 8.27
N ILE A 41 -6.94 18.31 8.42
CA ILE A 41 -7.81 17.29 9.02
C ILE A 41 -7.71 15.96 8.29
N VAL A 42 -7.81 15.96 6.94
CA VAL A 42 -7.70 14.74 6.13
C VAL A 42 -6.36 14.07 6.37
N LEU A 43 -5.25 14.82 6.27
CA LEU A 43 -3.91 14.27 6.45
C LEU A 43 -3.69 13.69 7.86
N ASP A 44 -4.06 14.43 8.90
CA ASP A 44 -3.90 14.00 10.29
C ASP A 44 -4.75 12.75 10.58
N THR A 45 -5.99 12.74 10.11
CA THR A 45 -6.91 11.63 10.34
C THR A 45 -6.43 10.38 9.62
N CYS A 46 -5.99 10.48 8.35
CA CYS A 46 -5.40 9.35 7.62
C CYS A 46 -4.16 8.79 8.32
N LYS A 47 -3.26 9.66 8.84
CA LYS A 47 -2.09 9.22 9.62
C LYS A 47 -2.50 8.44 10.87
N ILE A 48 -3.51 8.92 11.61
CA ILE A 48 -4.01 8.26 12.81
C ILE A 48 -4.64 6.89 12.44
N ILE A 49 -5.46 6.84 11.39
CA ILE A 49 -6.06 5.60 10.89
C ILE A 49 -4.96 4.59 10.54
N TRP A 50 -3.96 5.02 9.77
CA TRP A 50 -2.82 4.17 9.43
C TRP A 50 -2.12 3.63 10.68
N ASN A 51 -1.72 4.51 11.60
CA ASN A 51 -0.99 4.11 12.80
C ASN A 51 -1.79 3.17 13.72
N LYS A 52 -3.13 3.27 13.74
CA LYS A 52 -3.99 2.42 14.58
C LYS A 52 -4.41 1.13 13.90
N MET A 53 -4.62 1.12 12.58
CA MET A 53 -5.21 0.01 11.85
C MET A 53 -4.21 -0.80 11.03
N LYS A 54 -3.01 -0.29 10.76
CA LYS A 54 -2.00 -0.99 9.96
C LYS A 54 -1.76 -2.40 10.49
N ALA A 55 -1.51 -2.56 11.79
CA ALA A 55 -1.21 -3.87 12.39
C ALA A 55 -2.37 -4.88 12.28
N SER A 56 -3.62 -4.42 12.28
CA SER A 56 -4.77 -5.32 12.08
C SER A 56 -5.00 -5.71 10.62
N CYS A 57 -4.59 -4.86 9.68
CA CYS A 57 -4.79 -5.09 8.25
C CYS A 57 -3.60 -5.79 7.58
N MET A 58 -2.39 -5.48 8.04
CA MET A 58 -1.10 -5.99 7.58
C MET A 58 -0.29 -6.39 8.81
N PRO A 59 -0.56 -7.58 9.38
CA PRO A 59 0.16 -8.08 10.55
C PRO A 59 1.62 -8.39 10.18
N GLU A 60 2.43 -8.65 11.20
CA GLU A 60 3.81 -9.05 11.01
C GLU A 60 3.90 -10.40 10.27
N LEU A 61 4.80 -10.46 9.29
CA LEU A 61 4.98 -11.60 8.41
C LEU A 61 5.91 -12.62 9.07
N THR A 62 5.31 -13.48 9.90
CA THR A 62 6.00 -14.62 10.51
C THR A 62 6.03 -15.82 9.58
N LYS A 63 6.95 -16.77 9.79
CA LYS A 63 6.96 -18.06 9.07
C LYS A 63 5.61 -18.77 9.05
N LYS A 64 4.90 -18.76 10.19
CA LYS A 64 3.55 -19.35 10.29
C LYS A 64 2.58 -18.66 9.34
N TYR A 65 2.61 -17.34 9.29
CA TYR A 65 1.72 -16.56 8.43
C TYR A 65 2.02 -16.78 6.95
N TRP A 66 3.29 -16.92 6.56
CA TRP A 66 3.66 -17.30 5.20
C TRP A 66 3.10 -18.67 4.79
N ILE A 67 3.15 -19.65 5.69
CA ILE A 67 2.55 -20.98 5.45
C ILE A 67 1.03 -20.86 5.26
N GLU A 68 0.35 -20.03 6.08
CA GLU A 68 -1.08 -19.78 5.91
C GLU A 68 -1.40 -19.16 4.54
N VAL A 69 -0.61 -18.20 4.07
CA VAL A 69 -0.76 -17.61 2.74
C VAL A 69 -0.58 -18.66 1.64
N ALA A 70 0.46 -19.50 1.72
CA ALA A 70 0.70 -20.58 0.77
C ALA A 70 -0.47 -21.57 0.69
N GLU A 71 -1.06 -21.94 1.83
CA GLU A 71 -2.22 -22.82 1.87
C GLU A 71 -3.47 -22.16 1.26
N ILE A 72 -3.64 -20.84 1.40
CA ILE A 72 -4.73 -20.11 0.74
C ILE A 72 -4.54 -20.15 -0.78
N TYR A 73 -3.33 -19.92 -1.29
CA TYR A 73 -3.04 -20.02 -2.73
C TYR A 73 -3.24 -21.42 -3.27
N LYS A 74 -2.74 -22.44 -2.56
CA LYS A 74 -2.97 -23.84 -2.89
C LYS A 74 -4.47 -24.14 -3.02
N LYS A 75 -5.26 -23.73 -2.02
CA LYS A 75 -6.71 -24.00 -1.98
C LYS A 75 -7.49 -23.27 -3.06
N LYS A 76 -7.15 -22.01 -3.36
CA LYS A 76 -7.94 -21.15 -4.26
C LYS A 76 -7.50 -21.16 -5.71
N ALA A 77 -6.20 -21.34 -5.95
CA ALA A 77 -5.58 -21.20 -7.26
C ALA A 77 -4.81 -22.45 -7.70
N ASN A 78 -4.82 -23.53 -6.89
CA ASN A 78 -3.98 -24.72 -7.12
C ASN A 78 -2.50 -24.36 -7.29
N PHE A 79 -2.04 -23.37 -6.52
CA PHE A 79 -0.69 -22.82 -6.63
C PHE A 79 0.04 -22.96 -5.29
N PRO A 80 0.49 -24.18 -4.94
CA PRO A 80 1.14 -24.44 -3.66
C PRO A 80 2.46 -23.65 -3.56
N HIS A 81 2.90 -23.35 -2.34
CA HIS A 81 4.15 -22.62 -2.03
C HIS A 81 4.23 -21.15 -2.51
N CYS A 82 3.17 -20.61 -3.12
CA CYS A 82 3.08 -19.18 -3.43
C CYS A 82 2.85 -18.35 -2.15
N LEU A 83 3.77 -17.44 -1.84
CA LEU A 83 3.74 -16.59 -0.65
C LEU A 83 3.09 -15.24 -0.90
N GLY A 84 2.75 -14.92 -2.15
CA GLY A 84 2.03 -13.70 -2.48
C GLY A 84 2.35 -13.21 -3.89
N ALA A 85 1.36 -12.62 -4.55
CA ALA A 85 1.55 -12.01 -5.85
C ALA A 85 2.12 -10.59 -5.69
N ILE A 86 3.17 -10.27 -6.45
CA ILE A 86 3.85 -8.97 -6.43
C ILE A 86 3.45 -8.19 -7.67
N ASP A 87 2.96 -6.95 -7.49
CA ASP A 87 2.65 -6.06 -8.61
C ASP A 87 2.81 -4.57 -8.26
N GLY A 88 3.09 -3.79 -9.29
CA GLY A 88 3.26 -2.34 -9.24
C GLY A 88 2.03 -1.57 -9.74
N LYS A 89 1.70 -0.47 -9.08
CA LYS A 89 0.61 0.43 -9.49
C LYS A 89 1.06 1.88 -9.51
N HIS A 90 0.93 2.51 -10.67
CA HIS A 90 1.04 3.96 -10.79
C HIS A 90 -0.18 4.67 -10.21
N ILE A 91 0.03 5.44 -9.14
CA ILE A 91 -0.95 6.35 -8.56
C ILE A 91 -0.73 7.74 -9.18
N ARG A 92 -1.70 8.21 -9.94
CA ARG A 92 -1.63 9.51 -10.62
C ARG A 92 -1.55 10.64 -9.60
N ILE A 93 -0.64 11.58 -9.83
CA ILE A 93 -0.46 12.78 -9.03
C ILE A 93 -0.44 14.02 -9.92
N ARG A 94 -0.57 15.19 -9.30
CA ARG A 94 -0.18 16.45 -9.95
C ARG A 94 1.34 16.53 -9.95
N LYS A 95 1.92 17.04 -11.05
CA LYS A 95 3.36 17.28 -11.16
C LYS A 95 3.86 18.05 -9.93
N PRO A 96 4.76 17.48 -9.11
CA PRO A 96 5.38 18.22 -8.03
C PRO A 96 6.27 19.34 -8.59
N SER A 97 6.40 20.45 -7.86
CA SER A 97 7.23 21.57 -8.27
C SER A 97 8.71 21.16 -8.34
N ASN A 98 9.42 21.61 -9.37
CA ASN A 98 10.87 21.43 -9.53
C ASN A 98 11.37 19.97 -9.68
N THR A 99 10.54 19.02 -10.12
CA THR A 99 10.93 17.59 -10.25
C THR A 99 11.13 17.11 -11.69
N GLY A 100 11.27 18.04 -12.65
CA GLY A 100 11.46 17.70 -14.07
C GLY A 100 10.45 16.65 -14.59
N SER A 101 10.97 15.50 -15.01
CA SER A 101 10.24 14.32 -15.48
C SER A 101 10.35 13.10 -14.56
N GLU A 102 10.85 13.24 -13.33
CA GLU A 102 11.06 12.11 -12.40
C GLU A 102 9.77 11.32 -12.14
N TYR A 103 8.67 12.03 -11.93
CA TYR A 103 7.36 11.41 -11.71
C TYR A 103 6.62 11.08 -13.02
N PHE A 104 7.14 11.44 -14.19
CA PHE A 104 6.47 11.23 -15.46
C PHE A 104 6.68 9.80 -15.94
N ASN A 105 5.59 9.05 -16.09
CA ASN A 105 5.63 7.63 -16.45
C ASN A 105 5.46 7.39 -17.96
N TYR A 106 5.68 6.15 -18.38
CA TYR A 106 5.52 5.69 -19.77
C TYR A 106 4.08 5.78 -20.30
N LYS A 107 3.09 5.98 -19.43
CA LYS A 107 1.67 6.19 -19.78
C LYS A 107 1.33 7.68 -19.95
N ASN A 108 2.33 8.55 -20.06
CA ASN A 108 2.20 9.98 -20.29
C ASN A 108 1.45 10.76 -19.18
N TYR A 109 1.63 10.39 -17.92
CA TYR A 109 1.17 11.20 -16.78
C TYR A 109 2.12 11.15 -15.58
N PHE A 110 2.00 12.11 -14.67
CA PHE A 110 2.78 12.15 -13.43
C PHE A 110 2.19 11.17 -12.40
N SER A 111 3.04 10.34 -11.78
CA SER A 111 2.64 9.32 -10.83
C SER A 111 3.71 9.02 -9.78
N ILE A 112 3.26 8.50 -8.64
CA ILE A 112 4.10 7.70 -7.74
C ILE A 112 3.79 6.22 -7.94
N LEU A 113 4.77 5.36 -7.69
CA LEU A 113 4.61 3.92 -7.71
C LEU A 113 4.26 3.40 -6.30
N LEU A 114 3.28 2.50 -6.28
CA LEU A 114 2.97 1.62 -5.16
C LEU A 114 3.33 0.20 -5.59
N MET A 115 4.25 -0.43 -4.89
CA MET A 115 4.52 -1.86 -4.99
C MET A 115 3.77 -2.58 -3.89
N ALA A 116 3.11 -3.69 -4.21
CA ALA A 116 2.36 -4.47 -3.23
C ALA A 116 2.61 -5.96 -3.37
N VAL A 117 2.54 -6.65 -2.23
CA VAL A 117 2.43 -8.10 -2.15
C VAL A 117 1.04 -8.42 -1.60
N VAL A 118 0.29 -9.28 -2.26
CA VAL A 118 -1.08 -9.64 -1.88
C VAL A 118 -1.26 -11.14 -1.71
N ASP A 119 -2.18 -11.55 -0.85
CA ASP A 119 -2.61 -12.95 -0.73
C ASP A 119 -3.72 -13.30 -1.75
N ALA A 120 -4.08 -14.59 -1.82
CA ALA A 120 -5.21 -15.06 -2.63
C ALA A 120 -6.61 -14.71 -2.05
N ASN A 121 -6.70 -13.92 -0.99
CA ASN A 121 -7.92 -13.23 -0.56
C ASN A 121 -7.95 -11.76 -1.01
N TYR A 122 -6.99 -11.33 -1.83
CA TYR A 122 -6.82 -9.94 -2.25
C TYR A 122 -6.54 -8.99 -1.08
N LYS A 123 -5.94 -9.51 0.00
CA LYS A 123 -5.46 -8.70 1.12
C LYS A 123 -4.01 -8.31 0.90
N PHE A 124 -3.69 -7.06 1.20
CA PHE A 124 -2.30 -6.61 1.22
C PHE A 124 -1.54 -7.30 2.35
N LEU A 125 -0.39 -7.86 2.02
CA LEU A 125 0.61 -8.39 2.96
C LEU A 125 1.69 -7.35 3.20
N VAL A 126 2.14 -6.70 2.11
CA VAL A 126 3.15 -5.64 2.12
C VAL A 126 2.74 -4.56 1.13
N VAL A 127 3.03 -3.31 1.48
CA VAL A 127 2.98 -2.17 0.56
C VAL A 127 4.24 -1.33 0.72
N ASP A 128 4.83 -0.94 -0.40
CA ASP A 128 5.92 0.04 -0.49
C ASP A 128 5.46 1.16 -1.44
N ILE A 129 5.45 2.40 -0.96
CA ILE A 129 4.77 3.52 -1.64
C ILE A 129 5.71 4.72 -1.69
N GLY A 130 5.88 5.29 -2.88
CA GLY A 130 6.51 6.61 -3.04
C GLY A 130 7.61 6.66 -4.08
N ALA A 131 7.95 5.55 -4.71
CA ALA A 131 8.92 5.53 -5.80
C ALA A 131 8.48 6.40 -6.98
N TYR A 132 9.45 6.92 -7.72
CA TYR A 132 9.21 7.82 -8.85
C TYR A 132 8.47 7.13 -9.99
N GLY A 133 7.51 7.82 -10.60
CA GLY A 133 6.72 7.30 -11.73
C GLY A 133 7.53 6.91 -12.98
N LYS A 134 8.77 7.37 -13.12
CA LYS A 134 9.67 6.93 -14.19
C LYS A 134 10.27 5.53 -13.96
N GLY A 135 10.30 5.06 -12.71
CA GLY A 135 10.88 3.76 -12.36
C GLY A 135 10.11 2.59 -12.98
N SER A 136 10.81 1.50 -13.30
CA SER A 136 10.19 0.23 -13.66
C SER A 136 9.84 -0.57 -12.40
N ASP A 137 8.91 -1.51 -12.51
CA ASP A 137 8.53 -2.37 -11.38
C ASP A 137 9.72 -3.15 -10.82
N SER A 138 10.62 -3.63 -11.68
CA SER A 138 11.84 -4.33 -11.26
C SER A 138 12.77 -3.46 -10.43
N LEU A 139 12.98 -2.20 -10.83
CA LEU A 139 13.83 -1.27 -10.09
C LEU A 139 13.19 -0.91 -8.74
N VAL A 140 11.89 -0.60 -8.73
CA VAL A 140 11.17 -0.29 -7.50
C VAL A 140 11.15 -1.48 -6.54
N PHE A 141 11.01 -2.69 -7.05
CA PHE A 141 11.09 -3.90 -6.23
C PHE A 141 12.49 -4.07 -5.63
N GLN A 142 13.54 -3.98 -6.45
CA GLN A 142 14.93 -4.17 -6.02
C GLN A 142 15.37 -3.15 -4.97
N ASP A 143 15.03 -1.88 -5.18
CA ASP A 143 15.41 -0.79 -4.29
C ASP A 143 14.48 -0.66 -3.08
N GLY A 144 13.25 -1.21 -3.20
CA GLY A 144 12.22 -1.17 -2.17
C GLY A 144 12.57 -1.99 -0.94
N HIS A 145 11.98 -1.61 0.19
CA HIS A 145 12.29 -2.22 1.49
C HIS A 145 11.99 -3.73 1.51
N PHE A 146 10.90 -4.15 0.84
CA PHE A 146 10.54 -5.56 0.75
C PHE A 146 11.56 -6.37 -0.07
N GLY A 147 11.94 -5.90 -1.26
CA GLY A 147 12.91 -6.60 -2.10
C GLY A 147 14.29 -6.68 -1.46
N GLN A 148 14.74 -5.61 -0.79
CA GLN A 148 16.00 -5.66 -0.02
C GLN A 148 15.97 -6.70 1.10
N ARG A 149 14.87 -6.78 1.87
CA ARG A 149 14.71 -7.79 2.93
C ARG A 149 14.63 -9.21 2.37
N LEU A 150 13.98 -9.39 1.22
CA LEU A 150 13.94 -10.69 0.53
C LEU A 150 15.35 -11.14 0.13
N GLN A 151 16.15 -10.24 -0.44
CA GLN A 151 17.52 -10.54 -0.87
C GLN A 151 18.48 -10.84 0.30
N ARG A 152 18.22 -10.27 1.48
CA ARG A 152 19.02 -10.47 2.70
C ARG A 152 18.54 -11.62 3.58
N ASP A 153 17.54 -12.38 3.14
CA ASP A 153 16.92 -13.47 3.90
C ASP A 153 16.34 -13.01 5.27
N GLU A 154 15.77 -11.79 5.30
CA GLU A 154 15.24 -11.15 6.52
C GLU A 154 13.71 -11.29 6.65
N LEU A 155 13.09 -12.24 5.93
CA LEU A 155 11.63 -12.42 5.87
C LEU A 155 11.12 -13.70 6.55
N ASP A 156 11.99 -14.50 7.16
CA ASP A 156 11.62 -15.75 7.88
C ASP A 156 10.75 -16.67 7.01
N LEU A 157 11.19 -16.90 5.77
CA LEU A 157 10.44 -17.69 4.80
C LEU A 157 10.39 -19.19 5.21
N PRO A 158 9.30 -19.91 4.87
CA PRO A 158 9.26 -21.36 5.04
C PRO A 158 10.36 -22.06 4.24
N GLN A 159 10.81 -23.21 4.73
CA GLN A 159 11.77 -24.03 3.98
C GLN A 159 11.07 -24.78 2.85
N ALA A 160 11.87 -25.27 1.90
CA ALA A 160 11.39 -26.14 0.85
C ALA A 160 10.70 -27.39 1.42
N SER A 161 9.68 -27.86 0.71
CA SER A 161 8.94 -29.07 1.06
C SER A 161 8.52 -29.83 -0.20
N ILE A 162 8.09 -31.08 -0.03
CA ILE A 162 7.76 -31.96 -1.16
C ILE A 162 6.37 -31.60 -1.69
N ILE A 163 6.30 -31.26 -2.97
CA ILE A 163 5.06 -31.12 -3.76
C ILE A 163 5.19 -32.03 -4.97
N ASP A 164 4.22 -32.93 -5.17
CA ASP A 164 4.15 -33.85 -6.31
C ASP A 164 5.45 -34.64 -6.55
N GLY A 165 6.17 -34.99 -5.48
CA GLY A 165 7.43 -35.73 -5.52
C GLY A 165 8.68 -34.87 -5.71
N TYR A 166 8.54 -33.55 -5.87
CA TYR A 166 9.66 -32.62 -6.04
C TYR A 166 9.87 -31.77 -4.79
N ASN A 167 11.11 -31.60 -4.37
CA ASN A 167 11.46 -30.68 -3.30
C ASN A 167 11.47 -29.25 -3.86
N MET A 168 10.44 -28.45 -3.55
CA MET A 168 10.29 -27.08 -4.05
C MET A 168 10.34 -26.08 -2.91
N GLY A 169 11.11 -25.01 -3.09
CA GLY A 169 11.10 -23.84 -2.20
C GLY A 169 9.81 -23.02 -2.33
N PRO A 170 9.51 -22.14 -1.37
CA PRO A 170 8.50 -21.11 -1.57
C PRO A 170 8.91 -20.11 -2.65
N PHE A 171 7.92 -19.44 -3.23
CA PHE A 171 8.11 -18.39 -4.23
C PHE A 171 7.02 -17.32 -4.13
N PHE A 172 7.18 -16.21 -4.85
CA PHE A 172 6.21 -15.13 -4.96
C PHE A 172 5.66 -15.10 -6.39
#